data_AF-A0A4Y2P8X1-F1
#
_entry.id   AF-A0A4Y2P8X1-F1
#
_cell.length_a   1.000
_cell.length_b   1.000
_cell.length_c   1.000
_cell.angle_alpha   90.00
_cell.angle_beta   90.00
_cell.angle_gamma   90.00
#
_symmetry.space_group_name_H-M   'P 1'
#
loop_
_entity.id
_entity.type
_entity.pdbx_description
1 polymer ?
#
loop_
_entity_poly.entity_id
_entity_poly.type
_entity_poly.pdbx_seq_one_letter_code
_entity_poly.pdbx_strand_id
1 'polypeptide(L)' 'MAWPPRSPDLTPLDFYLWGYVKQHVCSERINDINHLKQRIMDVIHSVTPGVLTCVWEELDYHLDVCRATNGAHVELR' A
#
# COMPACT_ATOMS: atom_id res chain seq x y z
N MET A 1 11.02 -0.74 -18.31
CA MET A 1 11.05 0.17 -17.14
C MET A 1 11.82 -0.55 -16.04
N ALA A 2 12.94 0.01 -15.57
CA ALA A 2 13.84 -0.65 -14.62
C ALA A 2 13.71 0.03 -13.26
N TRP A 3 13.32 -0.70 -12.21
CA TRP A 3 13.14 -0.15 -10.87
C TRP A 3 14.50 0.07 -10.22
N PRO A 4 14.72 1.21 -9.54
CA PRO A 4 15.96 1.43 -8.82
C PRO A 4 16.10 0.43 -7.67
N PRO A 5 17.32 -0.06 -7.39
CA PRO A 5 17.56 -0.92 -6.23
C PRO A 5 17.28 -0.13 -4.93
N ARG A 6 16.54 -0.75 -4.00
CA ARG A 6 16.11 -0.18 -2.70
C ARG A 6 15.11 0.98 -2.78
N SER A 7 14.08 0.84 -3.61
CA SER A 7 12.93 1.77 -3.62
C SER A 7 11.61 1.08 -3.21
N PRO A 8 11.46 0.63 -1.95
CA PRO A 8 10.17 0.17 -1.44
C PRO A 8 9.08 1.26 -1.56
N ASP A 9 9.48 2.54 -1.62
CA ASP A 9 8.61 3.70 -1.84
C ASP A 9 7.97 3.76 -3.23
N LEU A 10 8.47 2.95 -4.19
CA LEU A 10 8.00 2.91 -5.58
C LEU A 10 7.17 1.66 -5.89
N THR A 11 6.93 0.78 -4.91
CA THR A 11 5.96 -0.31 -5.09
C THR A 11 4.62 0.13 -4.50
N PRO A 12 3.60 0.42 -5.32
CA PRO A 12 2.28 0.86 -4.83
C PRO A 12 1.64 -0.16 -3.88
N LEU A 13 2.01 -1.43 -4.08
CA LEU A 13 1.60 -2.56 -3.26
C LEU A 13 2.15 -2.50 -1.83
N ASP A 14 3.40 -2.09 -1.67
CA ASP A 14 4.10 -2.11 -0.37
C ASP A 14 3.75 -0.88 0.48
N PHE A 15 3.48 0.28 -0.13
CA PHE A 15 3.06 1.49 0.61
C PHE A 15 1.55 1.52 0.87
N TYR A 16 0.73 1.48 -0.18
CA TYR A 16 -0.71 1.72 -0.05
C TYR A 16 -1.49 0.45 0.29
N LEU A 17 -1.33 -0.62 -0.51
CA LEU A 17 -2.14 -1.82 -0.31
C LEU A 17 -1.84 -2.46 1.05
N TRP A 18 -0.57 -2.53 1.45
CA TRP A 18 -0.21 -3.06 2.76
C TRP A 18 -0.74 -2.19 3.92
N GLY A 19 -0.70 -0.86 3.79
CA GLY A 19 -1.32 0.06 4.74
C GLY A 19 -2.83 -0.16 4.87
N TYR A 20 -3.53 -0.22 3.73
CA TYR A 20 -4.96 -0.51 3.63
C TYR A 20 -5.32 -1.86 4.26
N VAL A 21 -4.64 -2.94 3.86
CA VAL A 21 -4.89 -4.29 4.38
C VAL A 21 -4.67 -4.33 5.89
N LYS A 22 -3.59 -3.72 6.40
CA LYS A 22 -3.31 -3.69 7.83
C LYS A 22 -4.38 -2.93 8.60
N GLN A 23 -4.82 -1.77 8.10
CA GLN A 23 -5.88 -0.99 8.74
C GLN A 23 -7.20 -1.79 8.85
N HIS A 24 -7.60 -2.48 7.78
CA HIS A 24 -8.84 -3.26 7.75
C HIS A 24 -8.76 -4.59 8.50
N VAL A 25 -7.61 -5.26 8.47
CA VAL A 25 -7.38 -6.50 9.24
C VAL A 25 -7.22 -6.20 10.73
N CYS A 26 -6.66 -5.06 11.12
CA CYS A 26 -6.45 -4.70 12.52
C CYS A 26 -7.58 -3.84 13.11
N SER A 27 -8.67 -3.55 12.39
CA SER A 27 -9.78 -2.74 12.90
C SER A 27 -10.59 -3.41 14.02
N GLU A 28 -10.42 -4.73 14.22
CA GLU A 28 -11.08 -5.51 15.26
C GLU A 28 -10.08 -6.51 15.85
N ARG A 29 -10.38 -7.01 17.05
CA ARG A 29 -9.51 -7.96 17.75
C ARG A 29 -9.44 -9.29 17.01
N ILE A 30 -8.22 -9.73 16.72
CA ILE A 30 -7.94 -11.03 16.14
C ILE A 30 -7.63 -12.00 17.27
N ASN A 31 -8.31 -13.14 17.28
CA ASN A 31 -8.28 -14.09 18.39
C ASN A 31 -7.41 -15.33 18.09
N ASP A 32 -7.18 -15.64 16.82
CA ASP A 32 -6.37 -16.78 16.37
C ASP A 32 -5.87 -16.61 14.92
N ILE A 33 -4.97 -17.51 14.51
CA ILE A 33 -4.32 -17.47 13.19
C ILE A 33 -5.28 -17.76 12.04
N ASN A 34 -6.30 -18.60 12.22
CA ASN A 34 -7.26 -18.89 11.16
C ASN A 34 -8.17 -17.69 10.93
N HIS A 35 -8.63 -17.05 12.01
CA HIS A 35 -9.36 -15.79 11.92
C HIS A 35 -8.52 -14.70 11.21
N LEU A 36 -7.23 -14.56 11.54
CA LEU A 36 -6.33 -13.66 10.81
C LEU A 36 -6.29 -13.96 9.31
N LYS A 37 -6.09 -15.23 8.93
CA LYS A 37 -6.01 -15.65 7.52
C LYS A 37 -7.30 -15.36 6.77
N GLN A 38 -8.45 -15.71 7.34
CA GLN A 38 -9.76 -15.44 6.73
C GLN A 38 -9.96 -13.95 6.51
N ARG A 39 -9.61 -13.14 7.50
CA ARG A 39 -9.79 -11.70 7.43
C ARG A 39 -8.87 -11.04 6.41
N ILE A 40 -7.63 -11.51 6.27
CA ILE A 40 -6.75 -11.09 5.16
C ILE A 40 -7.41 -11.44 3.82
N MET A 41 -7.94 -12.65 3.66
CA MET A 41 -8.61 -13.06 2.43
C MET A 41 -9.85 -12.20 2.13
N ASP A 42 -10.69 -11.92 3.13
CA ASP A 42 -11.89 -11.10 2.99
C ASP A 42 -11.54 -9.66 2.58
N VAL A 43 -10.52 -9.07 3.21
CA VAL A 43 -10.06 -7.72 2.86
C VAL A 43 -9.50 -7.70 1.44
N ILE A 44 -8.70 -8.70 1.04
CA ILE A 44 -8.18 -8.80 -0.33
C ILE A 44 -9.33 -8.99 -1.34
N HIS A 45 -10.34 -9.80 -1.05
CA HIS A 45 -11.52 -9.97 -1.91
C HIS A 45 -12.40 -8.71 -1.96
N SER A 46 -12.37 -7.88 -0.92
CA SER A 46 -13.08 -6.60 -0.89
C SER A 46 -12.38 -5.49 -1.68
N VAL A 47 -11.14 -5.71 -2.15
CA VAL A 47 -10.41 -4.73 -2.97
C VAL A 47 -11.15 -4.58 -4.30
N THR A 48 -11.83 -3.45 -4.44
CA THR A 48 -12.53 -3.08 -5.67
C THR A 48 -11.58 -2.35 -6.62
N PRO A 49 -11.95 -2.23 -7.92
CA PRO A 49 -11.22 -1.37 -8.85
C PRO A 49 -11.04 0.06 -8.35
N GLY A 50 -11.99 0.60 -7.57
CA GLY A 50 -11.86 1.94 -6.99
C GLY A 50 -10.72 2.05 -5.97
N VAL A 51 -10.50 1.03 -5.15
CA VAL A 51 -9.34 0.98 -4.23
C VAL A 51 -8.03 0.94 -5.02
N LEU A 52 -8.00 0.22 -6.15
CA LEU A 52 -6.84 0.19 -7.03
C LEU A 52 -6.60 1.55 -7.71
N THR A 53 -7.65 2.30 -8.05
CA THR A 53 -7.51 3.67 -8.56
C THR A 53 -6.82 4.57 -7.54
N CYS A 54 -7.21 4.52 -6.26
CA CYS A 54 -6.54 5.28 -5.21
C CYS A 54 -5.05 4.89 -5.06
N VAL A 55 -4.71 3.60 -5.19
CA VAL A 55 -3.31 3.14 -5.21
C VAL A 55 -2.51 3.79 -6.35
N TRP A 56 -3.12 3.92 -7.54
CA TRP A 56 -2.49 4.55 -8.69
C TRP A 56 -2.33 6.06 -8.53
N GLU A 57 -3.32 6.75 -7.95
CA GLU A 57 -3.27 8.18 -7.67
C GLU A 57 -2.17 8.51 -6.65
N GLU A 58 -2.05 7.71 -5.58
CA GLU A 58 -1.01 7.88 -4.57
C GLU A 58 0.39 7.63 -5.17
N LEU A 59 0.52 6.64 -6.05
CA LEU A 59 1.77 6.39 -6.77
C LEU A 59 2.14 7.58 -7.66
N ASP A 60 1.19 8.13 -8.41
CA ASP A 60 1.43 9.28 -9.29
C ASP A 60 1.90 10.49 -8.48
N TYR A 61 1.25 10.74 -7.33
CA TYR A 61 1.67 11.76 -6.37
C TYR A 61 3.10 11.53 -5.87
N HIS A 62 3.44 10.32 -5.43
CA HIS A 62 4.80 9.99 -4.99
C HIS A 62 5.85 10.17 -6.10
N LEU A 63 5.53 9.77 -7.33
CA LEU A 63 6.41 9.97 -8.47
C LEU A 63 6.65 11.45 -8.76
N ASP A 64 5.62 12.29 -8.62
CA ASP A 64 5.73 13.73 -8.81
C ASP A 64 6.55 14.39 -7.69
N VAL A 65 6.34 13.96 -6.44
CA VAL A 65 7.17 14.37 -5.29
C VAL A 65 8.63 13.96 -5.50
N CYS A 66 8.91 12.70 -5.86
CA CYS A 66 10.28 12.23 -6.14
C CYS A 66 10.95 13.01 -7.27
N ARG A 67 10.19 13.40 -8.30
CA ARG A 67 10.68 14.26 -9.39
C ARG A 67 11.01 15.66 -8.87
N ALA A 68 10.16 16.24 -8.04
CA ALA A 68 10.37 17.56 -7.45
C ALA A 68 11.56 17.60 -6.48
N THR A 69 11.82 16.49 -5.76
CA THR A 69 12.93 16.39 -4.80
C THR A 69 14.21 15.81 -5.41
N ASN A 70 14.27 15.64 -6.73
CA ASN A 70 15.43 15.15 -7.47
C ASN A 70 15.95 13.79 -6.95
N GLY A 71 15.03 12.94 -6.47
CA GLY A 71 15.34 11.61 -5.92
C GLY A 71 15.83 11.60 -4.46
N ALA A 72 15.72 12.71 -3.72
CA ALA A 72 15.93 12.69 -2.28
C ALA A 72 14.82 11.92 -1.57
N HIS A 73 15.18 11.14 -0.55
CA HIS A 73 14.24 10.32 0.23
C HIS A 73 13.28 11.25 0.98
N VAL A 74 11.98 11.06 0.77
CA VAL A 74 10.91 11.79 1.46
C VAL A 74 10.10 10.78 2.25
N GLU A 75 10.22 10.81 3.58
CA GLU A 75 9.25 10.14 4.44
C GLU A 75 7.98 11.01 4.50
N LEU A 76 6.90 10.53 3.90
CA LEU A 76 5.57 11.13 4.07
C LEU A 76 4.93 10.53 5.33
N ARG A 77 4.57 11.40 6.27
CA ARG A 77 4.02 11.08 7.59
C ARG A 77 2.51 10.84 7.53
#